data_AF-A0A9E4EYY3-F1
#
_entry.id   AF-A0A9E4EYY3-F1
#
_cell.length_a   1.000
_cell.length_b   1.000
_cell.length_c   1.000
_cell.angle_alpha   90.00
_cell.angle_beta   90.00
_cell.angle_gamma   90.00
#
_symmetry.space_group_name_H-M   'P 1'
#
loop_
_entity.id
_entity.type
_entity.pdbx_description
1 polymer ?
#
loop_
_entity_poly.entity_id
_entity_poly.type
_entity_poly.pdbx_seq_one_letter_code
_entity_poly.pdbx_strand_id
1 'polypeptide(L)'
;MSAKKLISGAAAYTICTFSLAVGWHVLLFKERYESFGYFEGEPNFLLGLLTIVLQGVLLCALFPMLKAGGSSYQRGIKFALITGAFFWTSHVLAFVAKQEVPGASAFVFMETLYLALQFGVFGLCIGFIHREEKFI
;
A
#
# COMPACT_ATOMS: atom_id res chain seq x y z
N MET A 1 -7.08 1.98 20.17
CA MET A 1 -8.00 1.96 19.02
C MET A 1 -9.07 0.90 19.27
N SER A 2 -10.32 1.13 18.83
CA SER A 2 -11.39 0.12 18.95
C SER A 2 -11.26 -1.00 17.91
N ALA A 3 -11.76 -2.19 18.22
CA ALA A 3 -11.79 -3.32 17.28
C ALA A 3 -12.53 -2.97 15.98
N LYS A 4 -13.63 -2.21 16.07
CA LYS A 4 -14.39 -1.74 14.90
C LYS A 4 -13.53 -0.93 13.93
N LYS A 5 -12.69 0.00 14.44
CA LYS A 5 -11.81 0.82 13.61
C LYS A 5 -10.66 0.02 13.01
N LEU A 6 -10.09 -0.91 13.78
CA LEU A 6 -9.07 -1.83 13.28
C LEU A 6 -9.60 -2.65 12.11
N ILE A 7 -10.77 -3.30 12.28
CA ILE A 7 -11.40 -4.13 11.25
C ILE A 7 -11.77 -3.29 10.02
N SER A 8 -12.38 -2.12 10.23
CA SER A 8 -12.78 -1.23 9.12
C SER A 8 -11.57 -0.73 8.33
N GLY A 9 -10.48 -0.38 9.03
CA GLY A 9 -9.24 0.05 8.40
C GLY A 9 -8.55 -1.07 7.64
N ALA A 10 -8.46 -2.26 8.22
CA ALA A 10 -7.87 -3.43 7.58
C ALA A 10 -8.68 -3.85 6.33
N ALA A 11 -10.01 -3.82 6.42
CA ALA A 11 -10.89 -4.07 5.27
C ALA A 11 -10.70 -3.00 4.17
N ALA A 12 -10.64 -1.71 4.53
CA ALA A 12 -10.39 -0.64 3.58
C ALA A 12 -9.04 -0.79 2.88
N TYR A 13 -7.96 -1.05 3.63
CA TYR A 13 -6.64 -1.34 3.06
C TYR A 13 -6.71 -2.52 2.09
N THR A 14 -7.37 -3.61 2.50
CA THR A 14 -7.46 -4.83 1.71
C THR A 14 -8.18 -4.61 0.40
N ILE A 15 -9.38 -4.02 0.45
CA ILE A 15 -10.20 -3.79 -0.74
C ILE A 15 -9.48 -2.84 -1.70
N CYS A 16 -8.95 -1.72 -1.21
CA CYS A 16 -8.24 -0.76 -2.05
C CYS A 16 -6.99 -1.36 -2.67
N THR A 17 -6.14 -2.00 -1.86
CA THR A 17 -4.84 -2.52 -2.31
C THR A 17 -5.01 -3.70 -3.25
N PHE A 18 -5.87 -4.67 -2.92
CA PHE A 18 -6.07 -5.83 -3.78
C PHE A 18 -6.67 -5.45 -5.13
N SER A 19 -7.70 -4.58 -5.12
CA SER A 19 -8.33 -4.12 -6.37
C SER A 19 -7.35 -3.34 -7.24
N LEU A 20 -6.55 -2.45 -6.64
CA LEU A 20 -5.51 -1.72 -7.35
C LEU A 20 -4.39 -2.63 -7.85
N ALA A 21 -3.92 -3.58 -7.05
CA ALA A 21 -2.87 -4.50 -7.43
C ALA A 21 -3.28 -5.37 -8.63
N VAL A 22 -4.47 -5.97 -8.59
CA VAL A 22 -5.01 -6.77 -9.70
C VAL A 22 -5.23 -5.89 -10.92
N GLY A 23 -5.89 -4.74 -10.75
CA GLY A 23 -6.15 -3.80 -11.84
C GLY A 23 -4.87 -3.33 -12.51
N TRP A 24 -3.85 -2.97 -11.73
CA TRP A 24 -2.60 -2.41 -12.23
C TRP A 24 -1.69 -3.49 -12.84
N HIS A 25 -1.31 -4.50 -12.07
CA HIS A 25 -0.29 -5.47 -12.47
C HIS A 25 -0.82 -6.55 -13.41
N VAL A 26 -2.09 -6.94 -13.30
CA VAL A 26 -2.63 -8.11 -14.02
C VAL A 26 -3.55 -7.70 -15.17
N LEU A 27 -4.34 -6.64 -15.01
CA LEU A 27 -5.29 -6.22 -16.06
C LEU A 27 -4.72 -5.17 -17.01
N LEU A 28 -4.10 -4.11 -16.47
CA LEU A 28 -3.67 -2.97 -17.28
C LEU A 28 -2.24 -3.10 -17.82
N PHE A 29 -1.30 -3.58 -17.00
CA PHE A 29 0.13 -3.51 -17.31
C PHE A 29 0.86 -4.85 -17.27
N LYS A 30 0.14 -5.97 -17.39
CA LYS A 30 0.70 -7.33 -17.30
C LYS A 30 1.94 -7.54 -18.15
N GLU A 31 1.85 -7.30 -19.45
CA GLU A 31 2.96 -7.48 -20.38
C GLU A 31 4.18 -6.63 -19.98
N ARG A 32 3.93 -5.43 -19.44
CA ARG A 32 5.01 -4.54 -19.00
C ARG A 32 5.72 -5.09 -17.77
N TYR A 33 4.98 -5.59 -16.78
CA TYR A 33 5.55 -6.21 -15.59
C TYR A 33 6.25 -7.54 -15.88
N GLU A 34 5.73 -8.34 -16.82
CA GLU A 34 6.42 -9.53 -17.33
C GLU A 34 7.73 -9.12 -18.05
N SER A 35 7.73 -8.05 -18.84
CA SER A 35 8.95 -7.54 -19.49
C SER A 35 10.02 -7.03 -18.49
N PHE A 36 9.61 -6.68 -17.27
CA PHE A 36 10.51 -6.30 -16.18
C PHE A 36 11.04 -7.52 -15.40
N GLY A 37 10.56 -8.73 -15.70
CA GLY A 37 10.86 -9.92 -14.89
C GLY A 37 10.25 -9.86 -13.49
N TYR A 38 9.17 -9.09 -13.30
CA TYR A 38 8.57 -8.87 -11.98
C TYR A 38 7.81 -10.11 -11.46
N PHE A 39 7.14 -10.82 -12.35
CA PHE A 39 6.58 -12.14 -12.09
C PHE A 39 6.64 -12.98 -13.37
N GLU A 40 6.83 -14.28 -13.20
CA GLU A 40 6.73 -15.27 -14.27
C GLU A 40 5.57 -16.22 -13.97
N GLY A 41 4.77 -16.52 -14.99
CA GLY A 41 3.61 -17.39 -14.86
C GLY A 41 2.46 -16.77 -14.07
N GLU A 42 1.57 -17.61 -13.52
CA GLU A 42 0.39 -17.14 -12.80
C GLU A 42 0.74 -16.73 -11.35
N PRO A 43 0.40 -15.50 -10.94
CA PRO A 43 0.58 -15.07 -9.56
C PRO A 43 -0.25 -15.90 -8.56
N ASN A 44 0.32 -16.19 -7.39
CA ASN A 44 -0.44 -16.80 -6.30
C ASN A 44 -1.34 -15.77 -5.61
N PHE A 45 -2.55 -15.59 -6.13
CA PHE A 45 -3.52 -14.61 -5.62
C PHE A 45 -3.93 -14.85 -4.16
N LEU A 46 -4.00 -16.11 -3.71
CA LEU A 46 -4.36 -16.41 -2.33
C LEU A 46 -3.29 -15.91 -1.35
N LEU A 47 -2.03 -16.17 -1.66
CA LEU A 47 -0.91 -15.67 -0.86
C LEU A 47 -0.85 -14.14 -0.91
N GLY A 48 -1.04 -13.54 -2.09
CA GLY A 48 -1.09 -12.08 -2.25
C GLY A 48 -2.20 -11.43 -1.41
N LEU A 49 -3.41 -11.99 -1.44
CA LEU A 49 -4.53 -11.52 -0.62
C LEU A 49 -4.23 -11.66 0.88
N LEU A 50 -3.69 -12.79 1.31
CA LEU A 50 -3.32 -13.01 2.72
C LEU A 50 -2.28 -11.98 3.19
N THR A 51 -1.25 -11.73 2.38
CA THR A 51 -0.24 -10.70 2.67
C THR A 51 -0.87 -9.32 2.83
N ILE A 52 -1.77 -8.93 1.93
CA ILE A 52 -2.47 -7.65 1.99
C ILE A 52 -3.34 -7.54 3.24
N VAL A 53 -4.06 -8.60 3.62
CA VAL A 53 -4.87 -8.61 4.86
C VAL A 53 -3.98 -8.40 6.09
N LEU A 54 -2.87 -9.14 6.19
CA LEU A 54 -1.93 -9.02 7.30
C LEU A 54 -1.32 -7.61 7.37
N GLN A 55 -0.89 -7.06 6.24
CA GLN A 55 -0.39 -5.69 6.15
C GLN A 55 -1.45 -4.69 6.61
N GLY A 56 -2.71 -4.84 6.16
CA GLY A 56 -3.81 -3.96 6.56
C GLY A 56 -4.05 -3.96 8.06
N VAL A 57 -4.03 -5.14 8.70
CA VAL A 57 -4.15 -5.27 10.16
C VAL A 57 -2.98 -4.58 10.86
N LEU A 58 -1.73 -4.84 10.45
CA LEU A 58 -0.54 -4.27 11.06
C LEU A 58 -0.51 -2.74 10.91
N LEU A 59 -0.72 -2.21 9.70
CA LEU A 59 -0.74 -0.78 9.45
C LEU A 59 -1.83 -0.07 10.25
N CYS A 60 -3.03 -0.64 10.31
CA CYS A 60 -4.10 -0.06 11.11
C CYS A 60 -3.79 -0.11 12.61
N ALA A 61 -3.17 -1.19 13.11
CA ALA A 61 -2.72 -1.28 14.49
C ALA A 61 -1.64 -0.24 14.83
N LEU A 62 -0.78 0.12 13.88
CA LEU A 62 0.27 1.14 14.03
C LEU A 62 -0.26 2.58 13.93
N PHE A 63 -1.33 2.84 13.18
CA PHE A 63 -1.86 4.19 12.95
C PHE A 63 -2.07 5.05 14.22
N PRO A 64 -2.62 4.52 15.34
CA PRO A 64 -2.78 5.27 16.58
C PRO A 64 -1.46 5.77 17.17
N MET A 65 -0.35 5.09 16.90
CA MET A 65 0.98 5.43 17.44
C MET A 65 1.58 6.68 16.78
N LEU A 66 1.10 7.06 15.59
CA LEU A 66 1.54 8.29 14.94
C LEU A 66 0.98 9.51 15.68
N LYS A 67 1.80 10.13 16.54
CA LYS A 67 1.49 11.41 17.17
C LYS A 67 1.82 12.55 16.20
N ALA A 68 0.87 12.85 15.31
CA ALA A 68 0.98 13.96 14.38
C ALA A 68 -0.24 14.89 14.52
N GLY A 69 0.02 16.18 14.69
CA GLY A 69 -1.02 17.20 14.69
C GLY A 69 -1.65 17.41 13.31
N GLY A 70 -2.83 18.04 13.30
CA GLY A 70 -3.62 18.31 12.12
C GLY A 70 -4.96 17.57 12.13
N SER A 71 -5.74 17.73 11.05
CA SER A 71 -7.00 16.99 10.86
C SER A 71 -6.75 15.49 10.68
N SER A 72 -7.77 14.66 10.90
CA SER A 72 -7.64 13.21 10.72
C SER A 72 -7.20 12.82 9.31
N TYR A 73 -7.58 13.57 8.27
CA TYR A 73 -7.09 13.37 6.90
C TYR A 73 -5.61 13.71 6.76
N GLN A 74 -5.16 14.85 7.31
CA GLN A 74 -3.74 15.21 7.28
C GLN A 74 -2.89 14.16 7.97
N ARG A 75 -3.37 13.63 9.10
CA ARG A 75 -2.70 12.54 9.82
C ARG A 75 -2.70 11.23 9.00
N GLY A 76 -3.82 10.90 8.35
CA GLY A 76 -3.92 9.78 7.41
C GLY A 76 -2.89 9.85 6.28
N ILE A 77 -2.77 11.02 5.64
CA ILE A 77 -1.78 11.25 4.59
C ILE A 77 -0.34 11.18 5.12
N LYS A 78 -0.04 11.81 6.27
CA LYS A 78 1.29 11.70 6.90
C LYS A 78 1.66 10.24 7.20
N PHE A 79 0.72 9.47 7.71
CA PHE A 79 0.91 8.04 7.97
C PHE A 79 1.17 7.26 6.68
N ALA A 80 0.40 7.53 5.63
CA ALA A 80 0.57 6.91 4.33
C ALA A 80 1.91 7.28 3.68
N LEU A 81 2.39 8.51 3.84
CA LEU A 81 3.71 8.92 3.34
C LEU A 81 4.83 8.16 4.06
N ILE A 82 4.79 8.05 5.39
CA ILE A 82 5.82 7.35 6.16
C ILE A 82 5.82 5.85 5.84
N THR A 83 4.66 5.21 5.91
CA THR A 83 4.54 3.75 5.70
C THR A 83 4.70 3.38 4.24
N GLY A 84 4.21 4.20 3.31
CA GLY A 84 4.40 4.05 1.87
C GLY A 84 5.86 4.23 1.47
N ALA A 85 6.59 5.20 2.05
CA ALA A 85 8.02 5.35 1.80
C ALA A 85 8.81 4.13 2.32
N PHE A 86 8.51 3.64 3.53
CA PHE A 86 9.10 2.41 4.05
C PHE A 86 8.79 1.20 3.16
N PHE A 87 7.54 1.07 2.71
CA PHE A 87 7.14 -0.02 1.83
C PHE A 87 7.87 0.07 0.50
N TRP A 88 7.90 1.24 -0.13
CA TRP A 88 8.59 1.50 -1.39
C TRP A 88 10.08 1.16 -1.32
N THR A 89 10.80 1.52 -0.25
CA THR A 89 12.22 1.14 -0.11
C THR A 89 12.40 -0.37 0.07
N SER A 90 11.56 -1.00 0.89
CA SER A 90 11.65 -2.45 1.17
C SER A 90 11.17 -3.33 0.02
N HIS A 91 10.39 -2.78 -0.90
CA HIS A 91 9.77 -3.49 -2.01
C HIS A 91 10.45 -3.13 -3.34
N VAL A 92 10.34 -1.87 -3.78
CA VAL A 92 10.77 -1.42 -5.10
C VAL A 92 12.30 -1.36 -5.19
N LEU A 93 12.93 -0.62 -4.28
CA LEU A 93 14.40 -0.50 -4.30
C LEU A 93 15.07 -1.84 -3.96
N ALA A 94 14.52 -2.57 -2.98
CA ALA A 94 15.05 -3.88 -2.63
C ALA A 94 14.94 -4.89 -3.79
N PHE A 95 13.87 -4.85 -4.58
CA PHE A 95 13.71 -5.70 -5.76
C PHE A 95 14.77 -5.38 -6.81
N VAL A 96 14.90 -4.11 -7.19
CA VAL A 96 15.91 -3.65 -8.18
C VAL A 96 17.34 -3.88 -7.69
N ALA A 97 17.58 -3.86 -6.38
CA ALA A 97 18.91 -4.15 -5.82
C ALA A 97 19.25 -5.65 -5.80
N LYS A 98 18.25 -6.54 -5.83
CA LYS A 98 18.43 -7.99 -5.68
C LYS A 98 18.28 -8.75 -6.98
N GLN A 99 17.62 -8.17 -7.99
CA GLN A 99 17.28 -8.83 -9.24
C GLN A 99 17.82 -8.01 -10.41
N GLU A 100 18.14 -8.68 -11.52
CA GLU A 100 18.36 -7.99 -12.78
C GLU A 100 17.00 -7.59 -13.35
N VAL A 101 16.67 -6.30 -13.29
CA VAL A 101 15.38 -5.76 -13.75
C VAL A 101 15.60 -5.02 -15.08
N PRO A 102 15.21 -5.60 -16.23
CA PRO A 102 15.24 -4.90 -17.50
C PRO A 102 14.44 -3.60 -17.43
N GLY A 103 15.04 -2.48 -17.80
CA GLY A 103 14.36 -1.18 -17.71
C GLY A 103 14.01 -0.77 -16.27
N ALA A 104 14.89 -1.05 -15.30
CA ALA A 104 14.71 -0.74 -13.89
C ALA A 104 14.17 0.68 -13.59
N SER A 105 14.60 1.71 -14.34
CA SER A 105 14.08 3.07 -14.16
C SER A 105 12.57 3.19 -14.46
N ALA A 106 12.10 2.51 -15.51
CA ALA A 106 10.68 2.48 -15.86
C ALA A 106 9.88 1.66 -14.83
N PHE A 107 10.43 0.54 -14.35
CA PHE A 107 9.82 -0.22 -13.25
C PHE A 107 9.67 0.64 -11.99
N VAL A 108 10.76 1.29 -11.53
CA VAL A 108 10.74 2.16 -10.36
C VAL A 108 9.72 3.28 -10.52
N PHE A 109 9.65 3.91 -11.69
CA PHE A 109 8.66 4.96 -11.96
C PHE A 109 7.22 4.43 -11.86
N MET A 110 6.91 3.31 -12.51
CA MET A 110 5.57 2.71 -12.46
C MET A 110 5.19 2.28 -11.05
N GLU A 111 6.09 1.64 -10.31
CA GLU A 111 5.86 1.27 -8.92
C GLU A 111 5.68 2.47 -8.00
N THR A 112 6.41 3.57 -8.28
CA THR A 112 6.24 4.81 -7.52
C THR A 112 4.84 5.39 -7.73
N LEU A 113 4.34 5.40 -8.97
CA LEU A 113 2.97 5.84 -9.27
C LEU A 113 1.93 4.93 -8.62
N TYR A 114 2.11 3.62 -8.75
CA TYR A 114 1.22 2.62 -8.15
C TYR A 114 1.15 2.79 -6.63
N LEU A 115 2.29 2.84 -5.94
CA LEU A 115 2.33 2.97 -4.49
C LEU A 115 1.84 4.34 -4.01
N ALA A 116 2.11 5.42 -4.76
CA ALA A 116 1.54 6.73 -4.45
C ALA A 116 0.01 6.72 -4.50
N LEU A 117 -0.58 6.05 -5.50
CA LEU A 117 -2.03 5.87 -5.60
C LEU A 117 -2.56 4.98 -4.47
N GLN A 118 -1.97 3.80 -4.27
CA GLN A 118 -2.39 2.85 -3.24
C GLN A 118 -2.36 3.46 -1.84
N PHE A 119 -1.22 4.00 -1.41
CA PHE A 119 -1.06 4.59 -0.08
C PHE A 119 -1.80 5.92 0.03
N GLY A 120 -1.91 6.71 -1.04
CA GLY A 120 -2.72 7.93 -1.06
C GLY A 120 -4.21 7.64 -0.77
N VAL A 121 -4.79 6.67 -1.49
CA VAL A 121 -6.17 6.23 -1.26
C VAL A 121 -6.33 5.69 0.16
N PHE A 122 -5.43 4.81 0.61
CA PHE A 122 -5.48 4.27 1.97
C PHE A 122 -5.38 5.36 3.05
N GLY A 123 -4.50 6.35 2.86
CA GLY A 123 -4.34 7.49 3.75
C GLY A 123 -5.63 8.29 3.92
N LEU A 124 -6.38 8.49 2.84
CA LEU A 124 -7.71 9.12 2.87
C LEU A 124 -8.72 8.24 3.62
N CYS A 125 -8.76 6.94 3.35
CA CYS A 125 -9.65 6.00 4.02
C CYS A 125 -9.42 5.96 5.54
N ILE A 126 -8.16 5.82 5.97
CA ILE A 126 -7.86 5.74 7.41
C ILE A 126 -8.11 7.07 8.12
N GLY A 127 -7.88 8.20 7.44
CA GLY A 127 -8.26 9.52 7.93
C GLY A 127 -9.77 9.67 8.11
N PHE A 128 -10.57 9.19 7.15
CA PHE A 128 -12.04 9.18 7.24
C PHE A 128 -12.56 8.31 8.39
N ILE A 129 -11.97 7.12 8.59
CA ILE A 129 -12.34 6.19 9.66
C ILE A 129 -12.09 6.80 11.06
N HIS A 130 -11.08 7.67 11.17
CA HIS A 130 -10.69 8.32 12.43
C HIS A 130 -11.10 9.80 12.50
N ARG A 131 -12.03 10.28 11.65
CA ARG A 131 -12.43 11.69 11.58
C ARG A 131 -13.02 12.27 12.87
N GLU A 132 -13.57 11.44 13.73
CA GLU A 132 -14.20 11.84 15.00
C GLU A 132 -13.24 11.79 16.19
N GLU A 133 -12.01 11.31 16.01
CA GLU A 133 -11.02 11.30 17.08
C GLU A 133 -10.38 12.68 17.25
N LYS A 134 -10.53 13.26 18.44
CA LYS A 134 -9.75 14.42 18.84
C LYS A 134 -8.35 13.95 19.19
N PHE A 135 -7.38 14.36 18.38
CA PHE A 135 -5.97 14.13 18.66
C PHE A 135 -5.45 15.35 19.42
N ILE A 136 -5.12 15.13 20.70
CA ILE A 136 -4.52 16.12 21.60
C ILE A 136 -3.01 16.18 21.32
#